data_AF-A0A1I7E993-F1
#
_entry.id   AF-A0A1I7E993-F1
#
_cell.length_a   1.000
_cell.length_b   1.000
_cell.length_c   1.000
_cell.angle_alpha   90.00
_cell.angle_beta   90.00
_cell.angle_gamma   90.00
#
_symmetry.space_group_name_H-M   'P 1'
#
loop_
_entity.id
_entity.type
_entity.pdbx_description
1 polymer ?
#
loop_
_entity_poly.entity_id
_entity_poly.type
_entity_poly.pdbx_seq_one_letter_code
_entity_poly.pdbx_strand_id
1 'polypeptide(L)'
;MYHYLNTFEEDSVCESMLDCQRGLYRFFCDYCELSFWKSDLTTIFEQVLQDKPSFKVLSPKSIINQGGEFLQLIYIGFYLCQKTQFPPCPNPSWKDLVLKHTRKRTPSLVDRIRLLPRYLSPKEIRDPYLFLKDFYYRRQCPDWARRWNQLIEEAFTSLTFLEPEDLEGFQADFQDFHKLLEATYLIYVRHFNPEKPPGYDSFFLRYPVMF
;
A
#
# COMPACT_ATOMS: atom_id res chain seq x y z
N MET A 1 -9.83 0.40 -27.33
CA MET A 1 -9.10 0.57 -26.06
C MET A 1 -10.17 0.55 -24.97
N TYR A 2 -10.26 -0.53 -24.20
CA TYR A 2 -11.39 -0.71 -23.29
C TYR A 2 -11.23 0.17 -22.04
N HIS A 3 -12.18 1.06 -21.80
CA HIS A 3 -12.26 2.02 -20.69
C HIS A 3 -12.61 1.40 -19.31
N TYR A 4 -12.20 0.15 -19.04
CA TYR A 4 -12.68 -0.56 -17.84
C TYR A 4 -12.10 -0.05 -16.51
N LEU A 5 -11.08 0.84 -16.53
CA LEU A 5 -10.43 1.36 -15.33
C LEU A 5 -10.36 2.91 -15.22
N ASN A 6 -11.36 3.61 -15.76
CA ASN A 6 -11.75 4.95 -15.23
C ASN A 6 -12.15 4.89 -13.73
N THR A 7 -12.20 3.68 -13.16
CA THR A 7 -12.71 3.27 -11.85
C THR A 7 -11.95 3.82 -10.64
N PHE A 8 -11.03 4.74 -10.88
CA PHE A 8 -10.08 5.25 -9.90
C PHE A 8 -9.85 6.78 -10.03
N GLU A 9 -10.65 7.46 -10.86
CA GLU A 9 -10.56 8.91 -11.08
C GLU A 9 -11.11 9.75 -9.93
N GLU A 10 -11.86 9.17 -8.99
CA GLU A 10 -12.27 9.89 -7.78
C GLU A 10 -11.07 10.07 -6.85
N ASP A 11 -10.55 11.29 -6.81
CA ASP A 11 -9.56 11.71 -5.83
C ASP A 11 -10.10 11.45 -4.42
N SER A 12 -9.66 10.36 -3.78
CA SER A 12 -9.86 10.18 -2.34
C SER A 12 -8.87 11.11 -1.63
N VAL A 13 -9.16 12.42 -1.63
CA VAL A 13 -8.32 13.39 -0.95
C VAL A 13 -8.50 13.17 0.53
N CYS A 14 -7.45 12.64 1.16
CA CYS A 14 -7.30 12.76 2.59
C CYS A 14 -7.15 14.27 2.90
N GLU A 15 -8.17 14.90 3.49
CA GLU A 15 -8.17 16.35 3.74
C GLU A 15 -7.64 16.70 5.14
N SER A 16 -7.86 15.80 6.11
CA SER A 16 -7.48 16.00 7.51
C SER A 16 -6.64 14.88 8.08
N MET A 17 -5.98 15.15 9.21
CA MET A 17 -5.25 14.13 9.98
C MET A 17 -6.17 13.01 10.45
N LEU A 18 -7.45 13.32 10.71
CA LEU A 18 -8.43 12.33 11.12
C LEU A 18 -8.80 11.40 9.96
N ASP A 19 -8.94 11.93 8.75
CA ASP A 19 -9.19 11.12 7.54
C ASP A 19 -8.00 10.22 7.25
N CYS A 20 -6.77 10.76 7.42
CA CYS A 20 -5.53 9.99 7.30
C CYS A 20 -5.53 8.81 8.29
N GLN A 21 -5.83 9.08 9.57
CA GLN A 21 -5.89 8.05 10.59
C GLN A 21 -6.96 7.00 10.28
N ARG A 22 -8.14 7.41 9.82
CA ARG A 22 -9.24 6.51 9.45
C ARG A 22 -8.86 5.63 8.27
N GLY A 23 -8.24 6.21 7.23
CA GLY A 23 -7.75 5.48 6.07
C GLY A 23 -6.68 4.45 6.46
N LEU A 24 -5.68 4.84 7.24
CA LEU A 24 -4.63 3.93 7.70
C LEU A 24 -5.17 2.84 8.64
N TYR A 25 -6.10 3.18 9.55
CA TYR A 25 -6.76 2.21 10.41
C TYR A 25 -7.56 1.20 9.58
N ARG A 26 -8.36 1.66 8.61
CA ARG A 26 -9.06 0.77 7.69
C ARG A 26 -8.08 -0.16 6.97
N PHE A 27 -7.04 0.42 6.39
CA PHE A 27 -6.11 -0.31 5.55
C PHE A 27 -5.33 -1.38 6.32
N PHE A 28 -4.83 -1.08 7.53
CA PHE A 28 -3.96 -1.97 8.31
C PHE A 28 -4.64 -2.77 9.43
N CYS A 29 -5.85 -2.40 9.87
CA CYS A 29 -6.54 -3.04 10.98
C CYS A 29 -7.86 -3.71 10.55
N ASP A 30 -8.68 -3.05 9.75
CA ASP A 30 -10.00 -3.60 9.36
C ASP A 30 -9.97 -4.41 8.07
N TYR A 31 -9.19 -3.96 7.08
CA TYR A 31 -9.05 -4.64 5.81
C TYR A 31 -8.10 -5.82 5.97
N CYS A 32 -6.79 -5.57 6.10
CA CYS A 32 -5.78 -6.62 6.20
C CYS A 32 -4.52 -6.17 6.97
N GLU A 33 -3.80 -7.12 7.59
CA GLU A 33 -2.52 -6.84 8.25
C GLU A 33 -1.38 -6.67 7.23
N LEU A 34 -0.29 -5.99 7.62
CA LEU A 34 0.86 -5.70 6.74
C LEU A 34 1.41 -6.94 6.00
N SER A 35 1.52 -8.08 6.67
CA SER A 35 2.04 -9.31 6.05
C SER A 35 1.15 -9.83 4.92
N PHE A 36 -0.16 -9.62 5.04
CA PHE A 36 -1.12 -9.99 4.00
C PHE A 36 -0.97 -9.06 2.80
N TRP A 37 -0.90 -7.74 3.02
CA TRP A 37 -0.64 -6.76 1.97
C TRP A 37 0.66 -7.02 1.19
N LYS A 38 1.72 -7.43 1.88
CA LYS A 38 2.97 -7.82 1.21
C LYS A 38 2.78 -9.04 0.30
N SER A 39 2.02 -10.03 0.77
CA SER A 39 1.74 -11.23 -0.01
C SER A 39 0.88 -10.91 -1.23
N ASP A 40 -0.15 -10.08 -1.06
CA ASP A 40 -1.06 -9.67 -2.13
C ASP A 40 -0.34 -8.87 -3.21
N LEU A 41 0.44 -7.85 -2.83
CA LEU A 41 1.24 -7.08 -3.79
C LEU A 41 2.20 -7.97 -4.59
N THR A 42 2.83 -8.95 -3.91
CA THR A 42 3.71 -9.92 -4.59
C THR A 42 2.91 -10.79 -5.57
N THR A 43 1.70 -11.21 -5.19
CA THR A 43 0.84 -12.04 -6.04
C THR A 43 0.34 -11.27 -7.26
N ILE A 44 -0.07 -10.01 -7.08
CA ILE A 44 -0.45 -9.13 -8.18
C ILE A 44 0.74 -8.92 -9.12
N PHE A 45 1.93 -8.69 -8.57
CA PHE A 45 3.14 -8.55 -9.37
C PHE A 45 3.44 -9.80 -10.21
N GLU A 46 3.46 -10.97 -9.57
CA GLU A 46 3.66 -12.25 -10.25
C GLU A 46 2.63 -12.46 -11.36
N GLN A 47 1.42 -11.95 -11.19
CA GLN A 47 0.36 -12.04 -12.18
C GLN A 47 0.58 -11.12 -13.38
N VAL A 48 1.06 -9.89 -13.17
CA VAL A 48 1.47 -8.97 -14.24
C VAL A 48 2.60 -9.56 -15.10
N LEU A 49 3.47 -10.37 -14.48
CA LEU A 49 4.60 -10.99 -15.18
C LEU A 49 4.25 -12.29 -15.93
N GLN A 50 3.06 -12.84 -15.74
CA GLN A 50 2.69 -14.13 -16.33
C GLN A 50 2.20 -13.96 -17.78
N ASP A 51 2.61 -14.87 -18.66
CA ASP A 51 2.08 -14.99 -20.03
C ASP A 51 0.55 -15.13 -20.05
N LYS A 52 0.02 -15.87 -19.08
CA LYS A 52 -1.42 -16.07 -18.93
C LYS A 52 -1.81 -15.82 -17.48
N PRO A 53 -2.72 -14.86 -17.24
CA PRO A 53 -3.12 -14.54 -15.88
C PRO A 53 -3.77 -15.76 -15.22
N SER A 54 -3.31 -16.07 -14.01
CA SER A 54 -3.76 -17.22 -13.24
C SER A 54 -4.58 -16.79 -12.03
N PHE A 55 -5.90 -16.97 -12.12
CA PHE A 55 -6.81 -16.60 -11.03
C PHE A 55 -6.99 -17.67 -9.95
N LYS A 56 -6.04 -18.60 -9.81
CA LYS A 56 -6.12 -19.70 -8.83
C LYS A 56 -5.87 -19.22 -7.40
N VAL A 57 -4.98 -18.25 -7.24
CA VAL A 57 -4.60 -17.70 -5.93
C VAL A 57 -5.44 -16.47 -5.60
N LEU A 58 -5.55 -15.54 -6.56
CA LEU A 58 -6.26 -14.28 -6.40
C LEU A 58 -7.33 -14.16 -7.49
N SER A 59 -8.60 -14.00 -7.08
CA SER A 59 -9.70 -13.89 -8.03
C SER A 59 -9.72 -12.49 -8.68
N PRO A 60 -10.29 -12.33 -9.89
CA PRO A 60 -10.34 -11.03 -10.56
C PRO A 60 -10.94 -9.92 -9.68
N LYS A 61 -12.03 -10.24 -8.98
CA LYS A 61 -12.68 -9.33 -8.04
C LYS A 61 -11.77 -8.92 -6.88
N SER A 62 -10.94 -9.84 -6.40
CA SER A 62 -10.00 -9.55 -5.31
C SER A 62 -8.90 -8.61 -5.79
N ILE A 63 -8.37 -8.81 -7.01
CA ILE A 63 -7.37 -7.92 -7.61
C ILE A 63 -7.93 -6.50 -7.74
N ILE A 64 -9.16 -6.35 -8.26
CA ILE A 64 -9.82 -5.04 -8.40
C ILE A 64 -10.00 -4.38 -7.02
N ASN A 65 -10.51 -5.12 -6.04
CA ASN A 65 -10.72 -4.59 -4.69
C ASN A 65 -9.41 -4.15 -4.04
N GLN A 66 -8.38 -5.00 -4.08
CA GLN A 66 -7.05 -4.68 -3.54
C GLN A 66 -6.42 -3.50 -4.29
N GLY A 67 -6.61 -3.44 -5.62
CA GLY A 67 -6.24 -2.32 -6.47
C GLY A 67 -6.81 -1.00 -5.94
N GLY A 68 -8.11 -0.96 -5.65
CA GLY A 68 -8.76 0.23 -5.12
C GLY A 68 -8.29 0.64 -3.72
N GLU A 69 -8.15 -0.31 -2.81
CA GLU A 69 -7.62 -0.01 -1.47
C GLU A 69 -6.18 0.50 -1.53
N PHE A 70 -5.33 -0.12 -2.37
CA PHE A 70 -3.93 0.28 -2.48
C PHE A 70 -3.79 1.66 -3.14
N LEU A 71 -4.66 1.98 -4.10
CA LEU A 71 -4.72 3.31 -4.66
C LEU A 71 -5.01 4.36 -3.58
N GLN A 72 -5.93 4.09 -2.65
CA GLN A 72 -6.16 4.99 -1.51
C GLN A 72 -4.90 5.17 -0.67
N LEU A 73 -4.10 4.11 -0.49
CA LEU A 73 -2.83 4.21 0.20
C LEU A 73 -1.83 5.14 -0.52
N ILE A 74 -1.84 5.19 -1.86
CA ILE A 74 -1.04 6.15 -2.65
C ILE A 74 -1.46 7.59 -2.31
N TYR A 75 -2.75 7.89 -2.20
CA TYR A 75 -3.20 9.23 -1.80
C TYR A 75 -2.92 9.55 -0.33
N ILE A 76 -3.08 8.58 0.56
CA ILE A 76 -2.72 8.73 1.99
C ILE A 76 -1.22 9.02 2.14
N GLY A 77 -0.37 8.29 1.42
CA GLY A 77 1.07 8.51 1.41
C GLY A 77 1.44 9.92 0.95
N PHE A 78 0.74 10.45 -0.05
CA PHE A 78 0.93 11.81 -0.53
C PHE A 78 0.53 12.85 0.53
N TYR A 79 -0.61 12.65 1.18
CA TYR A 79 -1.03 13.51 2.29
C TYR A 79 0.01 13.52 3.42
N LEU A 80 0.48 12.34 3.84
CA LEU A 80 1.53 12.22 4.84
C LEU A 80 2.77 13.00 4.41
N CYS A 81 3.23 12.83 3.17
CA CYS A 81 4.40 13.52 2.64
C CYS A 81 4.28 15.05 2.65
N GLN A 82 3.09 15.59 2.35
CA GLN A 82 2.88 17.03 2.14
C GLN A 82 2.45 17.79 3.41
N LYS A 83 1.63 17.16 4.25
CA LYS A 83 0.90 17.83 5.34
C LYS A 83 1.40 17.45 6.72
N THR A 84 2.32 16.50 6.81
CA THR A 84 2.82 15.99 8.09
C THR A 84 4.34 15.88 8.09
N GLN A 85 4.93 16.06 9.26
CA GLN A 85 6.32 15.74 9.47
C GLN A 85 6.50 15.28 10.92
N PHE A 86 6.44 13.96 11.12
CA PHE A 86 6.74 13.39 12.42
C PHE A 86 8.25 13.27 12.63
N PRO A 87 8.73 13.35 13.88
CA PRO A 87 10.15 13.21 14.17
C PRO A 87 10.63 11.77 13.86
N PRO A 88 11.89 11.62 13.40
CA PRO A 88 12.47 10.31 13.12
C PRO A 88 12.63 9.48 14.40
N CYS A 89 12.64 8.16 14.23
CA CYS A 89 12.90 7.20 15.31
C CYS A 89 14.34 6.66 15.18
N PRO A 90 15.33 7.20 15.92
CA PRO A 90 16.74 6.86 15.72
C PRO A 90 17.06 5.40 16.05
N ASN A 91 16.39 4.84 17.07
CA ASN A 91 16.59 3.48 17.55
C ASN A 91 15.23 2.76 17.61
N PRO A 92 14.69 2.33 16.45
CA PRO A 92 13.39 1.68 16.41
C PRO A 92 13.45 0.34 17.15
N SER A 93 12.52 0.13 18.07
CA SER A 93 12.34 -1.14 18.75
C SER A 93 11.19 -1.92 18.12
N TRP A 94 10.99 -3.18 18.53
CA TRP A 94 9.81 -3.96 18.12
C TRP A 94 8.50 -3.20 18.32
N LYS A 95 8.45 -2.26 19.28
CA LYS A 95 7.23 -1.51 19.52
C LYS A 95 6.87 -0.51 18.45
N ASP A 96 7.88 -0.07 17.71
CA ASP A 96 7.85 0.97 16.69
C ASP A 96 7.79 0.35 15.27
N LEU A 97 7.76 -0.99 15.19
CA LEU A 97 7.84 -1.77 13.95
C LEU A 97 6.63 -2.67 13.72
N VAL A 98 5.81 -2.95 14.73
CA VAL A 98 4.67 -3.88 14.61
C VAL A 98 3.50 -3.39 15.45
N LEU A 99 2.26 -3.48 14.98
CA LEU A 99 1.05 -3.15 15.75
C LEU A 99 0.92 -3.99 17.03
N LYS A 100 0.39 -3.37 18.10
CA LYS A 100 0.28 -3.99 19.44
C LYS A 100 -0.63 -5.22 19.43
N HIS A 101 -1.76 -5.17 18.72
CA HIS A 101 -2.70 -6.30 18.65
C HIS A 101 -2.14 -7.45 17.82
N THR A 102 -1.44 -7.17 16.73
CA THR A 102 -0.78 -8.18 15.88
C THR A 102 0.27 -8.96 16.68
N ARG A 103 1.08 -8.27 17.50
CA ARG A 103 2.06 -8.94 18.39
C ARG A 103 1.44 -9.94 19.35
N LYS A 104 0.20 -9.72 19.81
CA LYS A 104 -0.51 -10.65 20.69
C LYS A 104 -1.07 -11.86 19.94
N ARG A 105 -1.49 -11.67 18.69
CA ARG A 105 -2.09 -12.72 17.84
C ARG A 105 -1.06 -13.65 17.21
N THR A 106 0.20 -13.20 17.13
CA THR A 106 1.27 -13.92 16.46
C THR A 106 2.32 -14.44 17.46
N PRO A 107 2.13 -15.63 18.07
CA PRO A 107 3.09 -16.17 19.05
C PRO A 107 4.38 -16.69 18.41
N SER A 108 4.30 -17.16 17.16
CA SER A 108 5.43 -17.71 16.39
C SER A 108 6.45 -16.63 16.01
N LEU A 109 7.74 -16.93 16.20
CA LEU A 109 8.84 -16.04 15.79
C LEU A 109 8.85 -15.82 14.27
N VAL A 110 8.60 -16.88 13.50
CA VAL A 110 8.60 -16.83 12.03
C VAL A 110 7.53 -15.87 11.53
N ASP A 111 6.34 -15.94 12.11
CA ASP A 111 5.23 -15.07 11.72
C ASP A 111 5.45 -13.62 12.18
N ARG A 112 6.16 -13.40 13.31
CA ARG A 112 6.57 -12.05 13.71
C ARG A 112 7.58 -11.42 12.75
N ILE A 113 8.49 -12.20 12.18
CA ILE A 113 9.47 -11.72 11.19
C ILE A 113 8.77 -11.27 9.90
N ARG A 114 7.62 -11.87 9.55
CA ARG A 114 6.82 -11.44 8.39
C ARG A 114 6.21 -10.04 8.54
N LEU A 115 6.05 -9.57 9.78
CA LEU A 115 5.52 -8.25 10.10
C LEU A 115 6.58 -7.14 10.04
N LEU A 116 7.87 -7.48 9.95
CA LEU A 116 8.94 -6.48 9.91
C LEU A 116 9.07 -5.86 8.52
N PRO A 117 9.47 -4.58 8.41
CA PRO A 117 9.88 -3.97 7.15
C PRO A 117 11.02 -4.77 6.49
N ARG A 118 10.99 -4.90 5.17
CA ARG A 118 11.92 -5.69 4.34
C ARG A 118 12.46 -4.90 3.16
N TYR A 119 11.69 -3.95 2.63
CA TYR A 119 12.02 -3.22 1.42
C TYR A 119 12.64 -1.86 1.71
N LEU A 120 12.29 -1.27 2.86
CA LEU A 120 12.93 -0.04 3.33
C LEU A 120 14.38 -0.30 3.79
N SER A 121 15.27 0.62 3.44
CA SER A 121 16.63 0.67 3.97
C SER A 121 16.62 1.01 5.47
N PRO A 122 17.70 0.72 6.22
CA PRO A 122 17.79 1.07 7.64
C PRO A 122 17.59 2.56 7.93
N LYS A 123 17.97 3.45 7.00
CA LYS A 123 17.75 4.91 7.12
C LYS A 123 16.27 5.26 6.99
N GLU A 124 15.59 4.67 6.00
CA GLU A 124 14.16 4.88 5.80
C GLU A 124 13.32 4.21 6.89
N ILE A 125 13.77 3.11 7.48
CA ILE A 125 13.11 2.54 8.67
C ILE A 125 13.17 3.54 9.83
N ARG A 126 14.28 4.26 10.03
CA ARG A 126 14.38 5.30 11.07
C ARG A 126 13.52 6.52 10.73
N ASP A 127 13.54 6.93 9.47
CA ASP A 127 12.80 8.08 8.95
C ASP A 127 12.06 7.72 7.64
N PRO A 128 10.80 7.23 7.73
CA PRO A 128 10.05 6.80 6.56
C PRO A 128 9.69 7.96 5.62
N TYR A 129 9.78 9.21 6.07
CA TYR A 129 9.56 10.37 5.22
C TYR A 129 10.65 10.56 4.18
N LEU A 130 11.87 10.05 4.42
CA LEU A 130 12.92 10.07 3.41
C LEU A 130 12.47 9.35 2.15
N PHE A 131 11.88 8.16 2.31
CA PHE A 131 11.32 7.41 1.20
C PHE A 131 10.13 8.14 0.57
N LEU A 132 9.14 8.59 1.36
CA LEU A 132 7.95 9.25 0.80
C LEU A 132 8.33 10.49 -0.03
N LYS A 133 9.27 11.31 0.46
CA LYS A 133 9.76 12.49 -0.28
C LYS A 133 10.42 12.10 -1.59
N ASP A 134 11.29 11.09 -1.58
CA ASP A 134 11.94 10.61 -2.81
C ASP A 134 10.92 10.02 -3.80
N PHE A 135 10.00 9.19 -3.31
CA PHE A 135 8.94 8.55 -4.10
C PHE A 135 8.07 9.57 -4.83
N TYR A 136 7.55 10.59 -4.12
CA TYR A 136 6.72 11.64 -4.73
C TYR A 136 7.52 12.74 -5.44
N TYR A 137 8.85 12.78 -5.26
CA TYR A 137 9.73 13.63 -6.05
C TYR A 137 10.00 13.02 -7.43
N ARG A 138 10.23 11.69 -7.50
CA ARG A 138 10.46 10.97 -8.76
C ARG A 138 9.24 11.00 -9.68
N ARG A 139 8.03 10.96 -9.11
CA ARG A 139 6.77 10.98 -9.86
C ARG A 139 5.66 11.57 -8.98
N GLN A 140 4.80 12.41 -9.56
CA GLN A 140 3.72 13.03 -8.80
C GLN A 140 2.63 12.02 -8.43
N CYS A 141 1.82 12.33 -7.41
CA CYS A 141 0.74 11.44 -6.95
C CYS A 141 -0.22 10.97 -8.08
N PRO A 142 -0.72 11.86 -8.97
CA PRO A 142 -1.59 11.42 -10.06
C PRO A 142 -0.92 10.46 -11.04
N ASP A 143 0.39 10.60 -11.24
CA ASP A 143 1.14 9.72 -12.14
C ASP A 143 1.44 8.37 -11.50
N TRP A 144 1.64 8.32 -10.17
CA TRP A 144 1.71 7.05 -9.42
C TRP A 144 0.36 6.32 -9.41
N ALA A 145 -0.74 7.05 -9.23
CA ALA A 145 -2.09 6.53 -9.33
C ALA A 145 -2.35 5.92 -10.72
N ARG A 146 -2.05 6.66 -11.79
CA ARG A 146 -2.16 6.16 -13.17
C ARG A 146 -1.30 4.91 -13.39
N ARG A 147 -0.08 4.91 -12.87
CA ARG A 147 0.83 3.76 -13.00
C ARG A 147 0.31 2.52 -12.29
N TRP A 148 -0.23 2.70 -11.09
CA TRP A 148 -0.86 1.62 -10.35
C TRP A 148 -2.05 1.03 -11.13
N ASN A 149 -2.90 1.87 -11.71
CA ASN A 149 -4.03 1.41 -12.52
C ASN A 149 -3.58 0.63 -13.76
N GLN A 150 -2.53 1.10 -14.45
CA GLN A 150 -1.92 0.36 -15.56
C GLN A 150 -1.44 -1.02 -15.10
N LEU A 151 -0.77 -1.12 -13.96
CA LEU A 151 -0.33 -2.42 -13.43
C LEU A 151 -1.51 -3.35 -13.09
N ILE A 152 -2.60 -2.80 -12.57
CA ILE A 152 -3.82 -3.57 -12.33
C ILE A 152 -4.45 -4.03 -13.65
N GLU A 153 -4.49 -3.19 -14.69
CA GLU A 153 -4.92 -3.58 -16.04
C GLU A 153 -4.10 -4.76 -16.57
N GLU A 154 -2.77 -4.65 -16.45
CA GLU A 154 -1.85 -5.68 -16.95
C GLU A 154 -1.96 -7.02 -16.20
N ALA A 155 -2.48 -7.02 -14.97
CA ALA A 155 -2.76 -8.28 -14.25
C ALA A 155 -3.88 -9.12 -14.90
N PHE A 156 -4.63 -8.55 -15.86
CA PHE A 156 -5.73 -9.22 -16.59
C PHE A 156 -5.41 -9.51 -18.06
N THR A 157 -4.35 -8.93 -18.61
CA THR A 157 -3.98 -9.11 -20.01
C THR A 157 -3.18 -10.40 -20.18
N SER A 158 -3.29 -11.01 -21.37
CA SER A 158 -2.56 -12.23 -21.77
C SER A 158 -1.57 -11.94 -22.90
N LEU A 159 -1.22 -10.67 -23.08
CA LEU A 159 -0.44 -10.19 -24.21
C LEU A 159 1.01 -9.97 -23.76
N THR A 160 1.77 -11.05 -23.57
CA THR A 160 3.20 -10.91 -23.30
C THR A 160 3.98 -10.61 -24.58
N PHE A 161 4.19 -9.32 -24.82
CA PHE A 161 5.45 -8.86 -25.38
C PHE A 161 5.96 -7.74 -24.48
N LEU A 162 6.17 -8.05 -23.20
CA LEU A 162 6.93 -7.15 -22.34
C LEU A 162 8.39 -7.24 -22.78
N GLU A 163 8.93 -6.14 -23.26
CA GLU A 163 10.36 -6.07 -23.55
C GLU A 163 11.12 -6.18 -22.21
N PRO A 164 12.37 -6.66 -22.20
CA PRO A 164 13.16 -6.78 -20.97
C PRO A 164 13.23 -5.46 -20.16
N GLU A 165 13.19 -4.33 -20.85
CA GLU A 165 13.20 -2.99 -20.27
C GLU A 165 11.89 -2.67 -19.52
N ASP A 166 10.73 -3.13 -20.02
CA ASP A 166 9.44 -3.01 -19.35
C ASP A 166 9.41 -3.84 -18.06
N LEU A 167 10.02 -5.03 -18.10
CA LEU A 167 10.11 -5.92 -16.94
C LEU A 167 10.90 -5.28 -15.79
N GLU A 168 12.04 -4.68 -16.09
CA GLU A 168 12.86 -3.95 -15.10
C GLU A 168 12.10 -2.75 -14.53
N GLY A 169 11.37 -2.01 -15.39
CA GLY A 169 10.52 -0.91 -14.97
C GLY A 169 9.42 -1.34 -14.00
N PHE A 170 8.71 -2.43 -14.31
CA PHE A 170 7.69 -2.97 -13.40
C PHE A 170 8.27 -3.49 -12.09
N GLN A 171 9.41 -4.18 -12.13
CA GLN A 171 10.11 -4.63 -10.92
C GLN A 171 10.43 -3.45 -9.99
N ALA A 172 10.96 -2.36 -10.54
CA ALA A 172 11.27 -1.16 -9.78
C ALA A 172 10.00 -0.53 -9.18
N ASP A 173 8.92 -0.39 -9.96
CA ASP A 173 7.66 0.17 -9.48
C ASP A 173 7.07 -0.66 -8.33
N PHE A 174 7.04 -1.99 -8.44
CA PHE A 174 6.55 -2.86 -7.37
C PHE A 174 7.42 -2.81 -6.11
N GLN A 175 8.74 -2.72 -6.27
CA GLN A 175 9.62 -2.50 -5.13
C GLN A 175 9.29 -1.18 -4.42
N ASP A 176 9.01 -0.11 -5.17
CA ASP A 176 8.60 1.17 -4.61
C ASP A 176 7.22 1.12 -3.95
N PHE A 177 6.24 0.39 -4.51
CA PHE A 177 4.95 0.17 -3.85
C PHE A 177 5.08 -0.60 -2.54
N HIS A 178 5.95 -1.61 -2.48
CA HIS A 178 6.26 -2.28 -1.21
C HIS A 178 6.90 -1.34 -0.19
N LYS A 179 7.80 -0.45 -0.62
CA LYS A 179 8.37 0.59 0.26
C LYS A 179 7.32 1.60 0.72
N LEU A 180 6.39 2.01 -0.15
CA LEU A 180 5.26 2.88 0.20
C LEU A 180 4.38 2.25 1.28
N LEU A 181 4.04 0.97 1.10
CA LEU A 181 3.29 0.18 2.06
C LEU A 181 3.99 0.15 3.44
N GLU A 182 5.29 -0.12 3.46
CA GLU A 182 6.06 -0.16 4.71
C GLU A 182 6.24 1.22 5.34
N ALA A 183 6.47 2.26 4.56
CA ALA A 183 6.70 3.62 5.07
C ALA A 183 5.43 4.16 5.73
N THR A 184 4.29 4.03 5.06
CA THR A 184 2.97 4.43 5.58
C THR A 184 2.60 3.60 6.83
N TYR A 185 2.89 2.31 6.83
CA TYR A 185 2.72 1.46 8.01
C TYR A 185 3.56 1.91 9.21
N LEU A 186 4.85 2.19 9.00
CA LEU A 186 5.73 2.65 10.08
C LEU A 186 5.27 3.98 10.66
N ILE A 187 4.82 4.91 9.81
CA ILE A 187 4.22 6.17 10.25
C ILE A 187 2.98 5.89 11.11
N TYR A 188 2.10 5.01 10.63
CA TYR A 188 0.89 4.61 11.34
C TYR A 188 1.19 4.03 12.74
N VAL A 189 2.07 3.04 12.81
CA VAL A 189 2.43 2.34 14.06
C VAL A 189 3.03 3.29 15.10
N ARG A 190 3.79 4.29 14.67
CA ARG A 190 4.56 5.17 15.57
C ARG A 190 3.79 6.40 16.03
N HIS A 191 2.96 6.96 15.16
CA HIS A 191 2.43 8.30 15.35
C HIS A 191 0.91 8.34 15.49
N PHE A 192 0.21 7.25 15.18
CA PHE A 192 -1.24 7.17 15.34
C PHE A 192 -1.61 6.19 16.46
N ASN A 193 -2.76 6.44 17.08
CA ASN A 193 -3.33 5.45 17.99
C ASN A 193 -3.90 4.30 17.13
N PRO A 194 -3.43 3.05 17.31
CA PRO A 194 -3.93 1.89 16.58
C PRO A 194 -5.32 1.43 17.03
N GLU A 195 -5.92 2.12 18.00
CA GLU A 195 -7.33 1.94 18.36
C GLU A 195 -8.26 2.56 17.31
N LYS A 196 -9.49 2.04 17.26
CA LYS A 196 -10.53 2.50 16.34
C LYS A 196 -10.70 4.03 16.45
N PRO A 197 -10.50 4.79 15.36
CA PRO A 197 -10.62 6.24 15.41
C PRO A 197 -12.07 6.67 15.73
N PRO A 198 -12.25 7.82 16.41
CA PRO A 198 -13.57 8.29 16.77
C PRO A 198 -14.44 8.56 15.53
N GLY A 199 -15.71 8.14 15.60
CA GLY A 199 -16.66 8.26 14.49
C GLY A 199 -16.33 7.38 13.27
N TYR A 200 -15.40 6.43 13.40
CA TYR A 200 -15.18 5.44 12.35
C TYR A 200 -16.35 4.46 12.29
N ASP A 201 -16.95 4.36 11.11
CA ASP A 201 -17.93 3.34 10.77
C ASP A 201 -17.50 2.70 9.45
N SER A 202 -17.27 1.38 9.48
CA SER A 202 -16.83 0.60 8.32
C SER A 202 -17.82 0.66 7.16
N PHE A 203 -19.08 1.05 7.41
CA PHE A 203 -20.13 1.14 6.40
C PHE A 203 -20.33 2.54 5.81
N PHE A 204 -19.83 3.62 6.46
CA PHE A 204 -20.10 5.02 6.05
C PHE A 204 -18.92 5.75 5.43
N LEU A 205 -17.79 5.07 5.24
CA LEU A 205 -16.76 5.61 4.40
C LEU A 205 -17.28 5.62 2.96
N ARG A 206 -17.72 6.81 2.50
CA ARG A 206 -18.06 7.08 1.10
C ARG A 206 -16.81 6.86 0.28
N TYR A 207 -16.58 5.61 -0.08
CA TYR A 207 -15.66 5.24 -1.14
C TYR A 207 -16.48 4.52 -2.19
N PRO A 208 -16.25 4.83 -3.47
CA PRO A 208 -17.00 4.22 -4.55
C PRO A 208 -16.89 2.71 -4.41
N VAL A 209 -18.02 2.07 -4.10
CA VAL A 209 -18.16 0.63 -4.26
C VAL A 209 -18.09 0.42 -5.76
N MET A 210 -16.95 -0.05 -6.24
CA MET A 210 -16.76 -0.40 -7.64
C MET A 210 -17.69 -1.56 -7.98
N PHE A 211 -18.65 -1.30 -8.86
CA PHE A 211 -19.45 -2.32 -9.55
C PHE A 211 -18.83 -2.63 -10.90
#